data_AF-A0A962UC85-F1
#
_entry.id   AF-A0A962UC85-F1
#
_cell.length_a   1.000
_cell.length_b   1.000
_cell.length_c   1.000
_cell.angle_alpha   90.00
_cell.angle_beta   90.00
_cell.angle_gamma   90.00
#
_symmetry.space_group_name_H-M   'P 1'
#
loop_
_entity.id
_entity.type
_entity.pdbx_description
1 polymer ?
#
loop_
_entity_poly.entity_id
_entity_poly.type
_entity_poly.pdbx_seq_one_letter_code
_entity_poly.pdbx_strand_id
1 'polypeptide(L)' 'SLRFQRMLRESDIPAILCAELGLYPYDAPLGMHGCGMIVVNPPWRLDETLNRLLPELLEALRVGEHGQTRLEWLATAP' A
#
# COMPACT_ATOMS: atom_id res chain seq x y z
N SER A 1 -5.35 -3.33 -9.14
CA SER A 1 -4.71 -2.03 -8.78
C SER A 1 -3.56 -1.60 -9.69
N LEU A 2 -2.80 -2.51 -10.33
CA LEU A 2 -1.61 -2.16 -11.12
C LEU A 2 -1.81 -1.12 -12.22
N ARG A 3 -2.95 -1.13 -12.93
CA ARG A 3 -3.25 -0.11 -13.97
C ARG A 3 -3.27 1.30 -13.41
N PHE A 4 -3.93 1.50 -12.27
CA PHE A 4 -4.05 2.82 -11.63
C PHE A 4 -2.69 3.32 -11.12
N GLN A 5 -1.91 2.44 -10.48
CA GLN A 5 -0.55 2.75 -10.03
C GLN A 5 0.37 3.16 -11.19
N ARG A 6 0.27 2.45 -12.34
CA ARG A 6 1.02 2.82 -13.55
C ARG A 6 0.63 4.19 -14.07
N MET A 7 -0.67 4.49 -14.16
CA MET A 7 -1.15 5.82 -14.57
C MET A 7 -0.61 6.93 -13.64
N LEU A 8 -0.53 6.68 -12.33
CA LEU A 8 0.03 7.66 -11.40
C LEU A 8 1.54 7.87 -11.58
N ARG A 9 2.30 6.80 -11.84
CA ARG A 9 3.74 6.92 -12.16
C ARG A 9 3.99 7.71 -13.44
N GLU A 10 3.08 7.62 -14.39
CA GLU A 10 3.13 8.31 -15.69
C GLU A 10 2.55 9.74 -15.63
N SER A 11 2.05 10.20 -14.47
CA SER A 11 1.30 11.46 -14.36
C SER A 11 2.14 12.72 -14.10
N ASP A 12 3.47 12.61 -14.06
CA ASP A 12 4.42 13.69 -13.69
C ASP A 12 4.17 14.35 -12.31
N ILE A 13 3.22 13.84 -11.51
CA ILE A 13 2.97 14.31 -10.15
C ILE A 13 4.10 13.79 -9.24
N PRO A 14 4.86 14.66 -8.57
CA PRO A 14 5.92 14.24 -7.66
C PRO A 14 5.38 13.78 -6.30
N ALA A 15 6.26 13.18 -5.48
CA ALA A 15 5.98 12.84 -4.08
C ALA A 15 4.69 12.01 -3.89
N ILE A 16 4.64 10.82 -4.51
CA ILE A 16 3.50 9.92 -4.40
C ILE A 16 3.92 8.68 -3.61
N LEU A 17 3.26 8.46 -2.47
CA LEU A 17 3.42 7.27 -1.64
C LEU A 17 2.22 6.33 -1.80
N CYS A 18 2.48 5.05 -2.01
CA CYS A 18 1.50 3.98 -2.08
C CYS A 18 1.63 3.08 -0.86
N ALA A 19 0.52 2.88 -0.13
CA ALA A 19 0.42 1.96 0.98
C ALA A 19 -0.73 0.97 0.73
N GLU A 20 -0.46 -0.33 0.75
CA GLU A 20 -1.47 -1.38 0.55
C GLU A 20 -1.40 -2.42 1.67
N LEU A 21 -2.55 -2.94 2.06
CA LEU A 21 -2.74 -3.99 3.06
C LEU A 21 -3.68 -5.06 2.48
N GLY A 22 -3.14 -6.27 2.30
CA GLY A 22 -3.86 -7.47 1.88
C GLY A 22 -3.96 -8.47 3.03
N LEU A 23 -5.18 -8.86 3.38
CA LEU A 23 -5.48 -9.67 4.57
C LEU A 23 -5.69 -11.16 4.28
N TYR A 24 -5.73 -11.55 3.00
CA TYR A 24 -6.06 -12.90 2.56
C TYR A 24 -4.98 -13.52 1.68
N PRO A 25 -4.84 -14.87 1.68
CA PRO A 25 -4.04 -15.61 0.72
C PRO A 25 -4.56 -15.48 -0.72
N TYR A 26 -3.67 -15.73 -1.69
CA TYR A 26 -3.96 -15.69 -3.13
C TYR A 26 -5.09 -16.63 -3.59
N ASP A 27 -5.40 -17.67 -2.79
CA ASP A 27 -6.35 -18.74 -3.15
C ASP A 27 -7.75 -18.53 -2.53
N ALA A 28 -7.98 -17.38 -1.89
CA ALA A 28 -9.28 -17.07 -1.28
C ALA A 28 -10.36 -16.81 -2.36
N PRO A 29 -11.64 -17.16 -2.09
CA PRO A 29 -12.73 -16.93 -3.04
C PRO A 29 -12.85 -15.45 -3.44
N LEU A 30 -13.23 -15.21 -4.69
CA LEU A 30 -13.38 -13.88 -5.32
C LEU A 30 -13.98 -12.85 -4.35
N GLY A 31 -13.20 -11.81 -4.03
CA GLY A 31 -13.62 -10.75 -3.12
C GLY A 31 -12.58 -9.65 -2.95
N MET A 32 -12.84 -8.71 -2.04
CA MET A 32 -11.86 -7.68 -1.68
C MET A 32 -10.84 -8.25 -0.70
N HIS A 33 -9.71 -8.72 -1.20
CA HIS A 33 -8.64 -9.31 -0.38
C HIS A 33 -7.80 -8.28 0.38
N GLY A 34 -7.96 -7.00 0.06
CA GLY A 34 -7.19 -5.93 0.63
C GLY A 34 -7.63 -4.57 0.11
N CYS A 35 -7.06 -3.54 0.72
CA CYS A 35 -7.25 -2.16 0.31
C CYS A 35 -5.92 -1.42 0.34
N GLY A 36 -5.93 -0.18 -0.12
CA GLY A 36 -4.75 0.66 -0.10
C GLY A 36 -5.10 2.11 -0.24
N MET A 37 -4.09 2.94 -0.02
CA MET A 37 -4.15 4.40 -0.10
C MET A 37 -2.99 4.91 -0.95
N ILE A 38 -3.30 5.89 -1.78
CA ILE A 38 -2.31 6.73 -2.46
C ILE A 38 -2.31 8.07 -1.76
N VAL A 39 -1.13 8.52 -1.33
CA VAL A 39 -0.93 9.81 -0.68
C VAL A 39 -0.02 10.65 -1.57
N VAL A 40 -0.55 11.77 -2.07
CA VAL A 40 0.22 12.78 -2.80
C VAL A 40 0.69 13.82 -1.80
N ASN A 41 1.96 14.24 -1.91
CA ASN A 41 2.63 15.11 -0.94
C ASN A 41 2.47 14.60 0.51
N PRO A 42 2.89 13.36 0.80
CA PRO A 42 2.78 12.81 2.14
C PRO A 42 3.56 13.69 3.13
N PRO A 43 3.04 13.88 4.36
CA PRO A 43 3.76 14.59 5.41
C PRO A 43 5.06 13.86 5.78
N TRP A 44 5.99 14.63 6.35
CA TRP A 44 7.31 14.15 6.77
C TRP A 44 7.20 12.90 7.67
N ARG A 45 7.99 11.86 7.35
CA ARG A 45 8.03 10.54 8.03
C ARG A 45 6.75 9.71 7.97
N LEU A 46 5.79 10.04 7.11
CA LEU A 46 4.62 9.19 6.95
C LEU A 46 5.01 7.78 6.47
N ASP A 47 5.97 7.69 5.54
CA ASP A 47 6.54 6.44 5.07
C ASP A 47 7.20 5.65 6.21
N GLU A 48 8.05 6.28 7.03
CA GLU A 48 8.64 5.63 8.22
C GLU A 48 7.58 5.14 9.21
N THR A 49 6.51 5.90 9.37
CA THR A 49 5.39 5.55 10.26
C THR A 49 4.63 4.35 9.70
N LEU A 50 4.24 4.39 8.43
CA LEU A 50 3.54 3.30 7.76
C LEU A 50 4.40 2.04 7.63
N ASN A 51 5.72 2.18 7.47
CA ASN A 51 6.64 1.05 7.43
C ASN A 51 6.64 0.25 8.75
N ARG A 52 6.39 0.92 9.88
CA ARG A 52 6.23 0.26 11.18
C ARG A 52 4.80 -0.24 11.41
N LEU A 53 3.80 0.57 11.07
CA LEU A 53 2.40 0.24 11.36
C LEU A 53 1.81 -0.84 10.45
N LEU A 54 2.16 -0.89 9.17
CA LEU A 54 1.55 -1.85 8.23
C LEU A 54 1.78 -3.32 8.65
N PRO A 55 2.99 -3.74 9.06
CA PRO A 55 3.20 -5.09 9.60
C PRO A 55 2.37 -5.39 10.85
N GLU A 56 2.30 -4.45 11.80
CA GLU A 56 1.49 -4.61 13.02
C GLU A 56 -0.01 -4.71 12.71
N LEU A 57 -0.50 -3.89 11.78
CA LEU A 57 -1.88 -3.96 11.29
C LEU A 57 -2.15 -5.28 10.57
N LEU A 58 -1.21 -5.78 9.78
CA LEU A 58 -1.36 -7.07 9.13
C LEU A 58 -1.47 -8.19 10.16
N GLU A 59 -0.61 -8.20 11.18
CA GLU A 59 -0.64 -9.19 12.26
C GLU A 59 -1.98 -9.17 13.01
N ALA A 60 -2.51 -7.98 13.29
CA ALA A 60 -3.76 -7.80 14.02
C ALA A 60 -5.02 -8.10 13.20
N LEU A 61 -5.00 -7.89 11.88
CA LEU A 61 -6.20 -7.93 11.03
C LEU A 61 -6.26 -9.11 10.05
N ARG A 62 -5.15 -9.84 9.83
CA ARG A 62 -5.12 -10.96 8.88
C ARG A 62 -6.11 -12.05 9.27
N VAL A 63 -6.77 -12.62 8.28
CA VAL A 63 -7.68 -13.76 8.44
C VAL A 63 -6.98 -15.00 7.87
N GLY A 64 -5.99 -15.49 8.63
CA GLY A 64 -5.20 -16.67 8.28
C GLY A 64 -3.68 -16.45 8.34
N GLU A 65 -2.93 -17.45 7.90
CA GLU A 65 -1.47 -17.46 7.97
C GLU A 65 -0.79 -16.48 6.98
N HIS A 66 -1.50 -16.08 5.93
CA HIS A 66 -0.94 -15.33 4.82
C HIS A 66 -1.62 -13.97 4.67
N GLY A 67 -0.81 -12.97 4.33
CA GLY A 67 -1.24 -11.65 3.90
C GLY A 67 -0.01 -10.84 3.48
N GLN A 68 -0.23 -9.64 2.96
CA GLN A 68 0.84 -8.85 2.36
C GLN A 68 0.65 -7.37 2.66
N THR A 69 1.76 -6.69 2.92
CA THR A 69 1.82 -5.23 2.98
C THR A 69 2.66 -4.74 1.82
N ARG A 70 2.31 -3.58 1.25
CA ARG A 70 3.15 -2.88 0.30
C ARG A 70 3.28 -1.45 0.74
N LEU A 71 4.51 -0.95 0.80
CA LEU A 71 4.79 0.46 0.97
C LEU A 71 5.82 0.86 -0.09
N GLU A 72 5.45 1.79 -0.97
CA GLU A 72 6.28 2.12 -2.12
C GLU A 72 6.10 3.57 -2.56
N TRP A 73 7.21 4.23 -2.86
CA TRP A 73 7.20 5.52 -3.56
C TRP A 73 6.95 5.30 -5.05
N LEU A 74 5.80 5.78 -5.55
CA LEU A 74 5.50 5.74 -6.99
C LEU A 74 6.24 6.84 -7.75
N ALA A 75 6.43 7.99 -7.10
CA ALA A 75 7.28 9.10 -7.54
C ALA A 75 7.95 9.68 -6.30
N THR A 76 9.27 9.91 -6.36
CA THR A 76 10.03 10.47 -5.24
C THR A 76 9.63 11.92 -4.99
N ALA A 77 9.79 12.39 -3.75
CA ALA A 77 9.77 13.81 -3.47
C ALA A 77 10.96 14.51 -4.16
N PRO A 78 10.78 15.74 -4.68
CA PRO A 78 11.87 16.53 -5.25
C PRO A 78 12.88 16.97 -4.19
#